data_AF-A0A2K3V1P8-F1
#
_entry.id   AF-A0A2K3V1P8-F1
#
_cell.length_a   1.000
_cell.length_b   1.000
_cell.length_c   1.000
_cell.angle_alpha   90.00
_cell.angle_beta   90.00
_cell.angle_gamma   90.00
#
_symmetry.space_group_name_H-M   'P 1'
#
loop_
_entity.id
_entity.type
_entity.pdbx_description
1 polymer ?
#
loop_
_entity_poly.entity_id
_entity_poly.type
_entity_poly.pdbx_seq_one_letter_code
_entity_poly.pdbx_strand_id
1 'polypeptide(L)'
;MTVHRLRSWFAGLALLALALLGVTLVVAASYARDATLVQLVQPAEAGIADLFGNVAGPGTLIGSPQVMIIRDPAAFLEGQTDSGARYVSDTYLRDQGIYPLQLKSVALIRNIVALSCAAAALLFGSLWWLARRGGAGPRR
;
A
#
# COMPACT_ATOMS: atom_id res chain seq x y z
N MET A 1 5.35 -39.87 -12.72
CA MET A 1 6.14 -38.61 -12.69
C MET A 1 7.51 -38.90 -12.11
N THR A 2 8.60 -38.55 -12.81
CA THR A 2 9.97 -38.80 -12.34
C THR A 2 10.35 -37.83 -11.21
N VAL A 3 11.10 -38.31 -10.21
CA VAL A 3 11.54 -37.52 -9.02
C VAL A 3 12.25 -36.22 -9.43
N HIS A 4 12.94 -36.21 -10.56
CA HIS A 4 13.54 -35.01 -11.14
C HIS A 4 12.53 -33.93 -11.56
N ARG A 5 11.39 -34.31 -12.16
CA ARG A 5 10.33 -33.35 -12.49
C ARG A 5 9.75 -32.74 -11.22
N LEU A 6 9.43 -33.53 -10.21
CA LEU A 6 8.87 -33.02 -8.95
C LEU A 6 9.82 -32.01 -8.26
N ARG A 7 11.13 -32.29 -8.26
CA ARG A 7 12.15 -31.38 -7.70
C ARG A 7 12.22 -30.05 -8.45
N SER A 8 12.16 -30.07 -9.79
CA SER A 8 12.18 -28.83 -10.60
C SER A 8 10.96 -27.95 -10.36
N TRP A 9 9.80 -28.55 -10.09
CA TRP A 9 8.56 -27.83 -9.79
C TRP A 9 8.63 -27.11 -8.45
N PHE A 10 9.08 -27.77 -7.37
CA PHE A 10 9.23 -27.09 -6.07
C PHE A 10 10.26 -25.96 -6.11
N ALA A 11 11.35 -26.13 -6.86
CA ALA A 11 12.32 -25.05 -7.09
C ALA A 11 11.68 -23.86 -7.81
N GLY A 12 10.92 -24.14 -8.87
CA GLY A 12 10.21 -23.11 -9.64
C GLY A 12 9.20 -22.34 -8.79
N LEU A 13 8.41 -23.04 -7.96
CA LEU A 13 7.43 -22.42 -7.06
C LEU A 13 8.10 -21.57 -5.98
N ALA A 14 9.20 -22.03 -5.40
CA ALA A 14 9.96 -21.24 -4.43
C ALA A 14 10.53 -19.95 -5.05
N LEU A 15 11.10 -20.04 -6.26
CA LEU A 15 11.60 -18.89 -7.00
C LEU A 15 10.48 -17.92 -7.38
N LEU A 16 9.33 -18.43 -7.83
CA LEU A 16 8.17 -17.61 -8.14
C LEU A 16 7.67 -16.86 -6.90
N ALA A 17 7.58 -17.54 -5.75
CA ALA A 17 7.19 -16.91 -4.49
C ALA A 17 8.17 -15.80 -4.07
N LEU A 18 9.49 -16.01 -4.23
CA LEU A 18 10.50 -14.99 -3.99
C LEU A 18 10.40 -13.81 -4.96
N ALA A 19 10.15 -14.07 -6.23
CA ALA A 19 9.94 -13.03 -7.23
C ALA A 19 8.71 -12.18 -6.89
N LEU A 20 7.58 -12.82 -6.55
CA LEU A 20 6.35 -12.13 -6.13
C LEU A 20 6.55 -11.32 -4.84
N LEU A 21 7.31 -11.85 -3.88
CA LEU A 21 7.70 -11.10 -2.70
C LEU A 21 8.49 -9.83 -3.07
N GLY A 22 9.47 -9.95 -3.97
CA GLY A 22 10.25 -8.82 -4.48
C GLY A 22 9.37 -7.77 -5.15
N VAL A 23 8.47 -8.19 -6.06
CA VAL A 23 7.50 -7.30 -6.72
C VAL A 23 6.61 -6.59 -5.70
N THR A 24 6.11 -7.31 -4.69
CA THR A 24 5.26 -6.74 -3.64
C THR A 24 5.97 -5.63 -2.88
N LEU A 25 7.26 -5.81 -2.57
CA LEU A 25 8.06 -4.80 -1.88
C LEU A 25 8.31 -3.56 -2.75
N VAL A 26 8.60 -3.74 -4.04
CA VAL A 26 8.81 -2.63 -4.99
C VAL A 26 7.54 -1.82 -5.18
N VAL A 27 6.40 -2.48 -5.39
CA VAL A 27 5.10 -1.83 -5.54
C VAL A 27 4.71 -1.09 -4.26
N ALA A 28 4.93 -1.68 -3.08
CA ALA A 28 4.67 -0.98 -1.83
C ALA A 28 5.54 0.26 -1.65
N ALA A 29 6.81 0.20 -2.04
CA ALA A 29 7.72 1.34 -1.98
C ALA A 29 7.29 2.47 -2.93
N SER A 30 6.74 2.16 -4.10
CA SER A 30 6.22 3.19 -5.02
C SER A 30 4.98 3.87 -4.44
N TYR A 31 4.02 3.12 -3.90
CA TYR A 31 2.83 3.71 -3.27
C TYR A 31 3.14 4.53 -2.01
N ALA A 32 4.16 4.14 -1.23
CA ALA A 32 4.56 4.89 -0.05
C ALA A 32 5.19 6.26 -0.37
N ARG A 33 5.76 6.44 -1.57
CA ARG A 33 6.32 7.74 -2.01
C ARG A 33 5.25 8.78 -2.28
N ASP A 34 4.08 8.34 -2.75
CA ASP A 34 2.93 9.20 -3.03
C ASP A 34 2.09 9.49 -1.78
N ALA A 35 2.48 8.93 -0.62
CA ALA A 35 1.76 9.10 0.62
C ALA A 35 2.10 10.44 1.26
N THR A 36 1.07 11.21 1.59
CA THR A 36 1.22 12.53 2.22
C THR A 36 0.34 12.62 3.47
N LEU A 37 0.80 13.38 4.46
CA LEU A 37 -0.03 13.69 5.63
C LEU A 37 -1.07 14.73 5.20
N VAL A 38 -2.34 14.34 5.27
CA VAL A 38 -3.46 15.10 4.75
C VAL A 38 -4.48 15.34 5.84
N GLN A 39 -5.00 16.56 5.89
CA GLN A 39 -6.20 16.92 6.65
C GLN A 39 -7.34 17.15 5.66
N LEU A 40 -8.41 16.35 5.78
CA LEU A 40 -9.61 16.55 4.97
C LEU A 40 -10.34 17.80 5.46
N VAL A 41 -10.85 18.57 4.50
CA VAL A 41 -11.55 19.83 4.74
C VAL A 41 -12.81 19.87 3.88
N GLN A 42 -13.92 20.27 4.49
CA GLN A 42 -15.09 20.72 3.76
C GLN A 42 -14.95 22.22 3.52
N PRO A 43 -14.70 22.67 2.27
CA PRO A 43 -14.63 24.10 1.99
C PRO A 43 -15.97 24.75 2.34
N ALA A 44 -15.92 25.95 2.92
CA ALA A 44 -17.12 26.72 3.17
C ALA A 44 -17.78 27.06 1.83
N GLU A 45 -19.09 26.89 1.71
CA GLU A 45 -19.82 27.39 0.55
C GLU A 45 -19.63 28.91 0.45
N ALA A 46 -19.46 29.43 -0.76
CA ALA A 46 -19.14 30.84 -1.01
C ALA A 46 -20.13 31.81 -0.31
N GLY A 47 -21.40 31.41 -0.14
CA GLY A 47 -22.40 32.21 0.57
C GLY A 47 -22.23 32.26 2.09
N ILE A 48 -21.53 31.31 2.72
CA ILE A 48 -21.29 31.26 4.17
C ILE A 48 -20.05 32.09 4.54
N ALA A 49 -19.02 32.09 3.68
CA ALA A 49 -17.80 32.88 3.91
C ALA A 49 -18.08 34.40 3.95
N ASP A 50 -19.01 34.89 3.13
CA ASP A 50 -19.45 36.28 3.10
C ASP A 50 -20.29 36.68 4.32
N LEU A 51 -21.06 35.74 4.88
CA LEU A 51 -21.94 36.01 6.02
C LEU A 51 -21.23 36.01 7.37
N PHE A 52 -20.17 35.22 7.51
CA PHE A 52 -19.44 35.07 8.78
C PHE A 52 -18.11 35.82 8.82
N GLY A 53 -17.71 36.45 7.71
CA GLY A 53 -16.48 37.23 7.59
C GLY A 53 -15.24 36.35 7.65
N ASN A 54 -14.53 36.24 6.52
CA ASN A 54 -13.18 35.66 6.39
C ASN A 54 -12.82 34.64 7.48
N VAL A 55 -13.48 33.48 7.45
CA VAL A 55 -13.12 32.36 8.31
C VAL A 55 -11.67 32.04 7.97
N ALA A 56 -10.74 32.36 8.87
CA ALA A 56 -9.30 32.23 8.65
C ALA A 56 -8.94 30.74 8.59
N GLY A 57 -9.16 30.12 7.44
CA GLY A 57 -8.89 28.71 7.22
C GLY A 57 -9.57 28.20 5.95
N PRO A 58 -9.09 27.06 5.41
CA PRO A 58 -9.57 26.47 4.16
C PRO A 58 -11.00 25.89 4.23
N GLY A 59 -11.67 25.99 5.39
CA GLY A 59 -13.00 25.44 5.64
C GLY A 59 -13.08 24.64 6.94
N THR A 60 -14.10 23.79 7.07
CA THR A 60 -14.31 22.93 8.24
C THR A 60 -13.44 21.69 8.16
N LEU A 61 -12.58 21.48 9.17
CA LEU A 61 -11.73 20.29 9.25
C LEU A 61 -12.57 19.04 9.52
N ILE A 62 -12.34 17.98 8.74
CA ILE A 62 -13.04 16.69 8.86
C ILE A 62 -12.09 15.67 9.51
N GLY A 63 -12.42 15.25 10.73
CA GLY A 63 -11.65 14.23 11.44
C GLY A 63 -10.21 14.65 11.73
N SER A 64 -9.35 13.68 12.03
CA SER A 64 -7.92 13.90 12.31
C SER A 64 -7.06 13.81 11.04
N PRO A 65 -5.84 14.40 11.04
CA PRO A 65 -4.88 14.22 9.95
C PRO A 65 -4.54 12.74 9.74
N GLN A 66 -4.44 12.33 8.49
CA GLN A 66 -4.17 10.94 8.11
C GLN A 66 -3.18 10.88 6.95
N VAL A 67 -2.36 9.82 6.92
CA VAL A 67 -1.45 9.59 5.80
C VAL A 67 -2.21 8.90 4.68
N MET A 68 -2.42 9.61 3.59
CA MET A 68 -3.22 9.20 2.45
C MET A 68 -2.41 9.32 1.15
N ILE A 69 -2.75 8.45 0.20
CA ILE A 69 -2.19 8.48 -1.16
C ILE A 69 -3.15 9.25 -2.04
N ILE A 70 -2.73 10.44 -2.47
CA ILE A 70 -3.51 11.34 -3.32
C ILE A 70 -2.58 11.83 -4.43
N ARG A 71 -2.92 11.46 -5.67
CA ARG A 71 -2.10 11.77 -6.85
C ARG A 71 -2.52 13.03 -7.57
N ASP A 72 -3.76 13.46 -7.35
CA ASP A 72 -4.29 14.65 -7.99
C ASP A 72 -3.83 15.91 -7.25
N PRO A 73 -2.98 16.76 -7.86
CA PRO A 73 -2.54 18.00 -7.21
C PRO A 73 -3.69 18.99 -7.00
N ALA A 74 -4.77 18.94 -7.80
CA ALA A 74 -5.90 19.86 -7.69
C ALA A 74 -6.80 19.57 -6.48
N ALA A 75 -6.66 18.39 -5.87
CA ALA A 75 -7.35 18.06 -4.62
C ALA A 75 -6.81 18.83 -3.41
N PHE A 76 -5.57 19.35 -3.50
CA PHE A 76 -4.91 20.04 -2.40
C PHE A 76 -5.30 21.52 -2.37
N LEU A 77 -5.69 21.99 -1.19
CA LEU A 77 -5.95 23.41 -0.91
C LEU A 77 -4.66 24.11 -0.46
N GLU A 78 -4.66 25.44 -0.51
CA GLU A 78 -3.54 26.23 0.00
C GLU A 78 -3.45 26.13 1.53
N GLY A 79 -2.21 26.19 2.03
CA GLY A 79 -1.91 26.11 3.46
C GLY A 79 -1.67 24.70 3.99
N GLN A 80 -1.31 24.63 5.27
CA GLN A 80 -1.05 23.39 6.01
C GLN A 80 -1.51 23.58 7.46
N THR A 81 -1.82 22.48 8.15
CA THR A 81 -2.04 22.49 9.60
C THR A 81 -0.73 22.79 10.35
N ASP A 82 -0.84 23.13 11.64
CA ASP A 82 0.32 23.29 12.54
C ASP A 82 1.18 22.02 12.63
N SER A 83 0.58 20.86 12.37
CA SER A 83 1.25 19.56 12.31
C SER A 83 1.90 19.24 10.94
N GLY A 84 1.87 20.18 9.99
CA GLY A 84 2.43 20.01 8.64
C GLY A 84 1.56 19.17 7.69
N ALA A 85 0.28 18.94 8.02
CA ALA A 85 -0.64 18.22 7.14
C ALA A 85 -1.14 19.16 6.05
N ARG A 86 -1.13 18.70 4.79
CA ARG A 86 -1.70 19.47 3.67
C ARG A 86 -3.22 19.38 3.71
N TYR A 87 -3.88 20.49 3.43
CA TYR A 87 -5.33 20.52 3.33
C TYR A 87 -5.79 19.91 2.01
N VAL A 88 -6.85 19.10 2.07
CA VAL A 88 -7.45 18.47 0.89
C VAL A 88 -8.96 18.61 0.94
N SER A 89 -9.55 19.01 -0.18
CA SER A 89 -10.99 19.22 -0.31
C SER A 89 -11.73 17.87 -0.41
N ASP A 90 -12.55 17.55 0.59
CA ASP A 90 -13.42 16.37 0.55
C ASP A 90 -14.46 16.47 -0.58
N THR A 91 -14.98 17.68 -0.83
CA THR A 91 -15.93 17.93 -1.92
C THR A 91 -15.31 17.63 -3.28
N TYR A 92 -14.09 18.12 -3.55
CA TYR A 92 -13.39 17.85 -4.80
C TYR A 92 -13.15 16.36 -5.02
N LEU A 93 -12.70 15.66 -3.97
CA LEU A 93 -12.45 14.22 -4.03
C LEU A 93 -13.75 13.45 -4.38
N ARG A 94 -14.88 13.82 -3.77
CA ARG A 94 -16.18 13.20 -4.07
C ARG A 94 -16.65 13.52 -5.48
N ASP A 95 -16.53 14.76 -5.91
CA ASP A 95 -16.99 15.22 -7.24
C ASP A 95 -16.19 14.56 -8.37
N GLN A 96 -14.89 14.34 -8.16
CA GLN A 96 -14.03 13.63 -9.11
C GLN A 96 -14.07 12.09 -8.94
N GLY A 97 -14.87 11.57 -7.99
CA GLY A 97 -14.92 10.14 -7.70
C GLY A 97 -13.58 9.55 -7.20
N ILE A 98 -12.70 10.39 -6.64
CA ILE A 98 -11.40 10.01 -6.12
C ILE A 98 -11.55 9.58 -4.66
N TYR A 99 -11.34 8.30 -4.40
CA TYR A 99 -11.32 7.75 -3.04
C TYR A 99 -9.88 7.67 -2.52
N PRO A 100 -9.46 8.53 -1.57
CA PRO A 100 -8.10 8.53 -1.07
C PRO A 100 -7.83 7.23 -0.32
N LEU A 101 -6.76 6.54 -0.71
CA LEU A 101 -6.34 5.31 -0.06
C LEU A 101 -5.51 5.64 1.18
N GLN A 102 -5.97 5.17 2.35
CA GLN A 102 -5.20 5.24 3.58
C GLN A 102 -3.97 4.34 3.48
N LEU A 103 -2.80 4.90 3.79
CA LEU A 103 -1.55 4.13 3.74
C LEU A 103 -1.58 2.92 4.68
N LYS A 104 -2.30 3.01 5.81
CA LYS A 104 -2.49 1.90 6.76
C LYS A 104 -3.15 0.67 6.11
N SER A 105 -4.18 0.89 5.30
CA SER A 105 -4.88 -0.20 4.60
C SER A 105 -3.98 -0.84 3.55
N VAL A 106 -3.23 -0.04 2.79
CA VAL A 106 -2.25 -0.53 1.81
C VAL A 106 -1.13 -1.32 2.51
N ALA A 107 -0.63 -0.82 3.64
CA ALA A 107 0.40 -1.50 4.43
C ALA A 107 -0.09 -2.83 4.99
N LEU A 108 -1.35 -2.92 5.44
CA LEU A 108 -1.94 -4.16 5.92
C LEU A 108 -1.97 -5.22 4.82
N ILE A 109 -2.54 -4.89 3.65
CA ILE A 109 -2.64 -5.82 2.52
C ILE A 109 -1.25 -6.25 2.04
N ARG A 110 -0.32 -5.29 1.93
CA ARG A 110 1.09 -5.58 1.63
C ARG A 110 1.67 -6.61 2.60
N ASN A 111 1.49 -6.41 3.90
CA ASN A 111 2.08 -7.28 4.91
C ASN A 111 1.51 -8.70 4.84
N ILE A 112 0.20 -8.84 4.61
CA ILE A 112 -0.44 -10.13 4.41
C ILE A 112 0.16 -10.84 3.18
N VAL A 113 0.22 -10.16 2.03
CA VAL A 113 0.77 -10.73 0.79
C VAL A 113 2.24 -11.12 0.96
N ALA A 114 3.04 -10.24 1.56
CA ALA A 114 4.46 -10.49 1.80
C ALA A 114 4.67 -11.69 2.73
N LEU A 115 3.89 -11.79 3.81
CA LEU A 115 3.95 -12.92 4.74
C LEU A 115 3.55 -14.23 4.06
N SER A 116 2.50 -14.22 3.24
CA SER A 116 2.09 -15.39 2.46
C SER A 116 3.16 -15.83 1.46
N CYS A 117 3.79 -14.90 0.75
CA CYS A 117 4.87 -15.21 -0.18
C CYS A 117 6.10 -15.76 0.55
N ALA A 118 6.46 -15.17 1.70
CA ALA A 118 7.57 -15.66 2.51
C ALA A 118 7.32 -17.07 3.04
N ALA A 119 6.11 -17.34 3.55
CA ALA A 119 5.70 -18.68 3.99
C ALA A 119 5.76 -19.70 2.84
N ALA A 120 5.24 -19.34 1.65
CA ALA A 120 5.31 -20.20 0.47
C ALA A 120 6.77 -20.48 0.04
N ALA A 121 7.63 -19.46 0.03
CA ALA A 121 9.04 -19.62 -0.30
C ALA A 121 9.76 -20.56 0.68
N LEU A 122 9.47 -20.46 1.98
CA LEU A 122 10.02 -21.35 3.00
C LEU A 122 9.52 -22.79 2.85
N LEU A 123 8.21 -22.97 2.60
CA LEU A 123 7.62 -24.30 2.40
C LEU A 123 8.19 -24.98 1.15
N PHE A 124 8.14 -24.32 -0.01
CA PHE A 124 8.65 -24.93 -1.25
C PHE A 124 10.18 -25.05 -1.25
N GLY A 125 10.89 -24.09 -0.64
CA GLY A 125 12.34 -24.15 -0.46
C GLY A 125 12.77 -25.32 0.43
N SER A 126 12.08 -25.54 1.55
CA SER A 126 12.36 -26.67 2.45
C SER A 126 12.03 -28.02 1.82
N LEU A 127 10.88 -28.14 1.13
CA LEU A 127 10.51 -29.34 0.38
C LEU A 127 11.54 -29.67 -0.72
N TRP A 128 12.00 -28.66 -1.44
CA TRP A 128 13.05 -28.82 -2.44
C TRP A 128 14.38 -29.27 -1.82
N TRP A 129 14.76 -28.70 -0.68
CA TRP A 129 15.99 -29.06 0.03
C TRP A 129 15.94 -30.50 0.57
N LEU A 130 14.80 -30.93 1.11
CA LEU A 130 14.58 -32.32 1.53
C LEU A 130 14.61 -33.28 0.33
N ALA A 131 13.96 -32.93 -0.78
CA ALA A 131 13.99 -33.72 -2.01
C ALA A 131 15.39 -33.83 -2.62
N ARG A 132 16.29 -32.87 -2.37
CA ARG A 132 17.71 -32.96 -2.73
C ARG A 132 18.46 -33.97 -1.87
N ARG A 133 18.14 -34.09 -0.59
CA ARG A 133 18.79 -35.02 0.35
C ARG A 133 18.34 -36.48 0.15
N GLY A 134 17.06 -36.70 -0.15
CA GLY A 134 16.50 -38.05 -0.36
C GLY A 134 17.01 -38.78 -1.61
N GLY A 135 17.67 -38.10 -2.55
CA GLY A 135 18.29 -38.72 -3.73
C GLY A 135 19.68 -39.34 -3.47
N ALA A 136 20.24 -39.16 -2.27
CA ALA A 136 21.50 -39.78 -1.84
C ALA A 136 21.23 -41.09 -1.08
N GLY A 137 20.53 -42.03 -1.72
CA GLY A 137 20.45 -43.40 -1.21
C GLY A 137 21.80 -44.11 -1.38
N PRO A 138 22.23 -44.95 -0.42
CA PRO A 138 23.53 -45.60 -0.48
C PRO A 138 23.60 -46.50 -1.71
N ARG A 139 24.59 -46.24 -2.59
CA ARG A 139 24.95 -47.17 -3.66
C ARG A 139 25.37 -48.48 -3.00
N ARG A 140 24.51 -49.48 -3.04
CA ARG A 140 24.87 -50.89 -2.88
C ARG A 140 25.10 -51.48 -4.26
#